data_AF-G0IT74-F1
#
_entry.id   AF-G0IT74-F1
#
_cell.length_a   1.000
_cell.length_b   1.000
_cell.length_c   1.000
_cell.angle_alpha   90.00
_cell.angle_beta   90.00
_cell.angle_gamma   90.00
#
_symmetry.space_group_name_H-M   'P 1'
#
loop_
_entity.id
_entity.type
_entity.pdbx_description
1 polymer ?
#
loop_
_entity_poly.entity_id
_entity_poly.type
_entity_poly.pdbx_seq_one_letter_code
_entity_poly.pdbx_strand_id
1 'polypeptide(L)'
;MRKVKRSYDDYVAYFREGTLSDKEIAARLGVSRVNVWRMRQKWESGEISVNEDSRVTISEDTFEHLVAQTFKSEVKAKKVKGELDLERSNLELGFIRAFKQYSSIELASMLSKIDDLRFKIDSIL
;
A
#
# COMPACT_ATOMS: atom_id res chain seq x y z
N MET A 1 23.58 36.71 19.96
CA MET A 1 24.15 35.79 20.98
C MET A 1 24.72 34.57 20.27
N ARG A 2 26.03 34.29 20.38
CA ARG A 2 26.63 33.07 19.82
C ARG A 2 26.14 31.87 20.65
N LYS A 3 25.40 30.94 20.05
CA LYS A 3 25.00 29.69 20.72
C LYS A 3 26.24 28.84 20.88
N VAL A 4 26.79 28.76 22.09
CA VAL A 4 27.89 27.84 22.39
C VAL A 4 27.34 26.42 22.27
N LYS A 5 27.87 25.64 21.32
CA LYS A 5 27.48 24.23 21.17
C LYS A 5 28.08 23.45 22.33
N ARG A 6 27.24 22.97 23.24
CA ARG A 6 27.65 22.15 24.39
C ARG A 6 27.53 20.68 24.05
N SER A 7 28.54 19.90 24.43
CA SER A 7 28.55 18.45 24.27
C SER A 7 27.54 17.82 25.23
N TYR A 8 27.16 16.56 25.01
CA TYR A 8 26.31 15.83 25.95
C TYR A 8 26.99 15.68 27.32
N ASP A 9 28.30 15.42 27.32
CA ASP A 9 29.10 15.23 28.53
C ASP A 9 29.14 16.49 29.42
N ASP A 10 29.05 17.68 28.83
CA ASP A 10 28.93 18.95 29.55
C ASP A 10 27.68 18.99 30.46
N TYR A 11 26.59 18.32 30.08
CA TYR A 11 25.36 18.22 30.88
C TYR A 11 25.47 17.10 31.92
N VAL A 12 26.04 15.96 31.53
CA VAL A 12 26.19 14.77 32.36
C VAL A 12 26.97 15.06 33.65
N ALA A 13 28.01 15.89 33.57
CA ALA A 13 28.78 16.30 34.75
C ALA A 13 27.89 16.89 35.86
N TYR A 14 26.94 17.76 35.50
CA TYR A 14 26.00 18.36 36.45
C TYR A 14 24.90 17.40 36.90
N PHE A 15 24.44 16.51 36.01
CA PHE A 15 23.44 15.52 36.39
C PHE A 15 23.97 14.50 37.40
N ARG A 16 25.25 14.12 37.29
CA ARG A 16 25.94 13.26 38.26
C ARG A 16 26.14 13.94 39.61
N GLU A 17 26.43 15.24 39.61
CA GLU A 17 26.59 16.03 40.84
C GLU A 17 25.26 16.16 41.62
N GLY A 18 24.13 16.30 40.91
CA GLY A 18 22.78 16.20 41.47
C GLY A 18 22.32 17.38 42.35
N THR A 19 23.18 18.38 42.57
CA THR A 19 22.92 19.53 43.47
C THR A 19 22.25 20.72 42.79
N LEU A 20 22.25 20.77 41.45
CA LEU A 20 21.78 21.92 40.68
C LEU A 20 20.44 21.65 39.99
N SER A 21 19.56 22.65 40.03
CA SER A 21 18.31 22.65 39.27
C SER A 21 18.55 22.89 37.77
N ASP A 22 17.61 22.47 36.92
CA ASP A 22 17.69 22.68 35.46
C ASP A 22 17.81 24.16 35.06
N LYS A 23 17.30 25.07 35.90
CA LYS A 23 17.41 26.52 35.69
C LYS A 23 18.85 27.00 35.88
N GLU A 24 19.54 26.49 36.90
CA GLU A 24 20.92 26.84 37.21
C GLU A 24 21.88 26.24 36.19
N ILE A 25 21.66 24.99 35.79
CA ILE A 25 22.44 24.32 34.73
C ILE A 25 22.29 25.08 33.41
N ALA A 26 21.07 25.51 33.05
CA ALA A 26 20.82 26.30 31.85
C ALA A 26 21.58 27.63 31.86
N ALA A 27 21.58 28.33 33.00
CA ALA A 27 22.31 29.59 33.17
C ALA A 27 23.83 29.39 33.05
N ARG A 28 24.39 28.33 33.66
CA ARG A 28 25.82 28.00 33.60
C ARG A 28 26.27 27.57 32.21
N LEU A 29 25.47 26.76 31.52
CA LEU A 29 25.81 26.25 30.19
C LEU A 29 25.48 27.23 29.06
N GLY A 30 24.69 28.28 29.34
CA GLY A 30 24.27 29.27 28.35
C GLY A 30 23.24 28.71 27.35
N VAL A 31 22.36 27.82 27.81
CA VAL A 31 21.38 27.09 27.00
C VAL A 31 19.97 27.25 27.58
N SER A 32 18.94 26.83 26.84
CA SER A 32 17.57 26.90 27.35
C SER A 32 17.31 25.81 28.40
N ARG A 33 16.48 26.13 29.40
CA ARG A 33 16.01 25.16 30.42
C ARG A 33 15.38 23.92 29.78
N VAL A 34 14.62 24.09 28.70
CA VAL A 34 14.00 22.98 27.95
C VAL A 34 15.07 22.04 27.37
N ASN A 35 16.20 22.58 26.91
CA ASN A 35 17.30 21.75 26.41
C ASN A 35 17.93 20.91 27.53
N VAL A 36 18.13 21.50 28.71
CA VAL A 36 18.63 20.78 29.89
C VAL A 36 17.67 19.66 30.28
N TRP A 37 16.36 19.94 30.34
CA TRP A 37 15.35 18.93 30.66
C TRP A 37 15.38 17.75 29.68
N ARG A 38 15.48 18.00 28.37
CA ARG A 38 15.61 16.93 27.35
C ARG A 38 16.87 16.09 27.54
N MET A 39 18.00 16.73 27.86
CA MET A 39 19.25 16.02 28.12
C MET A 39 19.20 15.21 29.41
N ARG A 40 18.51 15.71 30.45
CA ARG A 40 18.31 14.99 31.71
C ARG A 40 17.45 13.76 31.51
N GLN A 41 16.35 13.88 30.77
CA GLN A 41 15.49 12.73 30.44
C GLN A 41 16.26 11.67 29.65
N LYS A 42 17.11 12.09 28.69
CA LYS A 42 17.99 11.17 27.95
C LYS A 42 19.05 10.49 28.85
N TRP A 43 19.55 11.21 29.85
CA TRP A 43 20.51 10.67 30.82
C TRP A 43 19.85 9.69 31.79
N GLU A 44 18.67 10.02 32.30
CA GLU A 44 17.87 9.17 33.21
C GLU A 44 17.34 7.91 32.51
N SER A 45 17.04 7.97 31.21
CA SER A 45 16.60 6.80 30.44
C SER A 45 17.72 5.80 30.14
N GLY A 46 18.99 6.16 30.37
CA GLY A 46 20.12 5.29 30.07
C GLY A 46 20.35 5.04 28.58
N GLU A 47 19.68 5.77 27.68
CA GLU A 47 19.89 5.68 26.23
C GLU A 47 21.23 6.32 25.85
N ILE A 48 22.30 5.53 25.96
CA ILE A 48 23.53 5.75 25.20
C ILE A 48 23.17 5.43 23.74
N SER A 49 22.67 6.43 23.02
CA SER A 49 22.43 6.30 21.59
C SER A 49 23.77 6.15 20.88
N VAL A 50 24.24 4.92 20.68
CA VAL A 50 25.14 4.57 19.58
C VAL A 50 24.33 4.82 18.32
N ASN A 51 24.54 5.99 17.73
CA ASN A 51 23.93 6.34 16.46
C ASN A 51 24.92 5.91 15.37
N GLU A 52 24.83 4.66 14.96
CA GLU A 52 25.43 4.14 13.73
C GLU A 52 24.41 3.25 13.02
N ASP A 53 23.87 3.82 11.93
CA ASP A 53 23.15 3.16 10.84
C ASP A 53 21.84 2.41 11.16
N SER A 54 20.71 2.97 10.75
CA SER A 54 19.39 2.32 10.77
C SER A 54 19.26 1.23 9.71
N ARG A 55 20.25 0.35 9.58
CA ARG A 55 20.21 -0.78 8.65
C ARG A 55 19.60 -1.98 9.37
N VAL A 56 18.42 -2.36 8.91
CA VAL A 56 17.79 -3.63 9.30
C VAL A 56 18.51 -4.75 8.58
N THR A 57 19.22 -5.60 9.32
CA THR A 57 19.87 -6.81 8.79
C THR A 57 18.89 -7.98 8.87
N ILE A 58 18.69 -8.70 7.77
CA ILE A 58 17.93 -9.97 7.74
C ILE A 58 18.87 -11.14 7.48
N SER A 59 18.50 -12.34 7.93
CA SER A 59 19.25 -13.55 7.59
C SER A 59 19.05 -13.93 6.12
N GLU A 60 20.04 -14.61 5.54
CA GLU A 60 19.98 -15.14 4.17
C GLU A 60 18.75 -16.04 3.97
N ASP A 61 18.47 -16.93 4.92
CA ASP A 61 17.27 -17.79 4.89
C ASP A 61 15.96 -16.99 4.83
N THR A 62 15.90 -15.87 5.55
CA THR A 62 14.71 -14.99 5.54
C THR A 62 14.56 -14.33 4.19
N PHE A 63 15.66 -13.88 3.58
CA PHE A 63 15.66 -13.31 2.24
C PHE A 63 15.19 -14.33 1.20
N GLU A 64 15.78 -15.53 1.18
CA GLU A 64 15.42 -16.59 0.25
C GLU A 64 13.94 -17.00 0.37
N HIS A 65 13.43 -17.10 1.60
CA HIS A 65 12.02 -17.37 1.82
C HIS A 65 11.12 -16.26 1.26
N LEU A 66 11.45 -14.98 1.48
CA LEU A 66 10.69 -13.85 0.94
C LEU A 66 10.69 -13.83 -0.59
N VAL A 67 11.84 -14.12 -1.19
CA VAL A 67 11.99 -14.22 -2.65
C VAL A 67 11.12 -15.36 -3.20
N ALA A 68 11.22 -16.56 -2.64
CA ALA A 68 10.43 -17.72 -3.04
C ALA A 68 8.92 -17.47 -2.88
N GLN A 69 8.51 -16.84 -1.77
CA GLN A 69 7.12 -16.46 -1.53
C GLN A 69 6.62 -15.44 -2.56
N THR A 70 7.44 -14.46 -2.91
CA THR A 70 7.10 -13.42 -3.90
C THR A 70 6.87 -14.06 -5.27
N PHE A 71 7.79 -14.90 -5.74
CA PHE A 71 7.62 -15.63 -7.01
C PHE A 71 6.38 -16.52 -7.01
N LYS A 72 6.13 -17.25 -5.91
CA LYS A 72 4.92 -18.08 -5.79
C LYS A 72 3.64 -17.25 -5.90
N SER A 73 3.63 -16.06 -5.28
CA SER A 73 2.48 -15.16 -5.35
C SER A 73 2.28 -14.58 -6.75
N GLU A 74 3.36 -14.24 -7.45
CA GLU A 74 3.31 -13.73 -8.82
C GLU A 74 2.79 -14.79 -9.81
N VAL A 75 3.28 -16.04 -9.71
CA VAL A 75 2.81 -17.15 -10.54
C VAL A 75 1.32 -17.40 -10.31
N LYS A 76 0.85 -17.38 -9.06
CA LYS A 76 -0.57 -17.49 -8.74
C LYS A 76 -1.38 -16.34 -9.35
N ALA A 77 -0.90 -15.10 -9.24
CA ALA A 77 -1.57 -13.93 -9.81
C ALA A 77 -1.67 -14.02 -11.35
N LYS A 78 -0.61 -14.44 -12.03
CA LYS A 78 -0.61 -14.67 -13.48
C LYS A 78 -1.61 -15.74 -13.89
N LYS A 79 -1.69 -16.84 -13.12
CA LYS A 79 -2.66 -17.91 -13.37
C LYS A 79 -4.09 -17.40 -13.26
N VAL A 80 -4.42 -16.71 -12.16
CA VAL A 80 -5.77 -16.15 -11.94
C VAL A 80 -6.14 -15.14 -13.02
N LYS A 81 -5.18 -14.30 -13.46
CA LYS A 81 -5.39 -13.38 -14.57
C LYS A 81 -5.71 -14.13 -15.87
N GLY A 82 -4.98 -15.19 -16.18
CA GLY A 82 -5.25 -16.02 -17.37
C GLY A 82 -6.62 -16.69 -17.33
N GLU A 83 -7.04 -17.21 -16.17
CA GLU A 83 -8.38 -17.77 -15.97
C GLU A 83 -9.48 -16.71 -16.17
N LEU A 84 -9.27 -15.50 -15.66
CA LEU A 84 -10.19 -14.37 -15.84
C LEU A 84 -10.32 -13.96 -17.31
N ASP A 85 -9.19 -13.83 -18.02
CA ASP A 85 -9.17 -13.44 -19.43
C ASP A 85 -9.88 -14.49 -20.32
N LEU A 86 -9.72 -15.78 -19.98
CA LEU A 86 -10.42 -16.87 -20.65
C LEU A 86 -11.94 -16.80 -20.41
N GLU A 87 -12.36 -16.64 -19.15
CA GLU A 87 -13.78 -16.60 -18.81
C GLU A 87 -14.48 -15.38 -19.42
N ARG A 88 -13.80 -14.23 -19.43
CA ARG A 88 -14.26 -13.04 -20.16
C ARG A 88 -14.49 -13.36 -21.64
N SER A 89 -13.54 -14.02 -22.29
CA SER A 89 -13.65 -14.38 -23.71
C SER A 89 -14.83 -15.34 -23.94
N ASN A 90 -15.04 -16.30 -23.05
CA ASN A 90 -16.17 -17.22 -23.11
C ASN A 90 -17.52 -16.49 -22.99
N LEU A 91 -17.62 -15.53 -22.07
CA LEU A 91 -18.82 -14.71 -21.90
C LEU A 91 -19.11 -13.85 -23.14
N GLU A 92 -18.09 -13.20 -23.69
CA GLU A 92 -18.22 -12.39 -24.90
C GLU A 92 -18.70 -13.24 -26.09
N LEU A 93 -18.10 -14.42 -26.30
CA LEU A 93 -18.51 -15.36 -27.36
C LEU A 93 -19.91 -15.93 -27.11
N GLY A 94 -20.24 -16.26 -25.86
CA GLY A 94 -21.55 -16.75 -25.45
C GLY A 94 -22.65 -15.73 -25.74
N PHE A 95 -22.42 -14.47 -25.38
CA PHE A 95 -23.33 -13.36 -25.66
C PHE A 95 -23.56 -13.19 -27.16
N ILE A 96 -22.50 -13.13 -27.97
CA ILE A 96 -22.62 -12.97 -29.43
C ILE A 96 -23.42 -14.13 -30.03
N ARG A 97 -23.18 -15.36 -29.59
CA ARG A 97 -23.91 -16.54 -30.08
C ARG A 97 -25.39 -16.47 -29.73
N ALA A 98 -25.72 -16.21 -28.47
CA ALA A 98 -27.09 -16.10 -28.00
C ALA A 98 -27.84 -14.98 -28.72
N PHE A 99 -27.21 -13.81 -28.86
CA PHE A 99 -27.78 -12.67 -29.55
C PHE A 99 -28.06 -12.98 -31.02
N LYS A 100 -27.10 -13.58 -31.74
CA LYS A 100 -27.29 -13.98 -33.14
C LYS A 100 -28.45 -14.97 -33.30
N GLN A 101 -28.51 -15.98 -32.44
CA GLN A 101 -29.58 -16.98 -32.49
C GLN A 101 -30.95 -16.35 -32.25
N TYR A 102 -31.09 -15.55 -31.19
CA TYR A 102 -32.33 -14.85 -30.88
C TYR A 102 -32.76 -13.92 -32.02
N SER A 103 -31.84 -13.10 -32.53
CA SER A 103 -32.12 -12.14 -33.61
C SER A 103 -32.58 -12.84 -34.89
N SER A 104 -31.96 -13.96 -35.26
CA SER A 104 -32.36 -14.74 -36.44
C SER A 104 -33.77 -15.33 -36.29
N ILE A 105 -34.12 -15.84 -35.11
CA ILE A 105 -35.45 -16.39 -34.83
C ILE A 105 -36.51 -15.28 -34.88
N GLU A 106 -36.24 -14.16 -34.21
CA GLU A 106 -37.17 -13.03 -34.18
C GLU A 106 -37.40 -12.45 -35.58
N LEU A 107 -36.33 -12.28 -36.36
CA LEU A 107 -36.42 -11.83 -37.75
C LEU A 107 -37.25 -12.80 -38.62
N ALA A 108 -37.03 -14.11 -38.49
CA ALA A 108 -37.81 -15.11 -39.22
C ALA A 108 -39.31 -15.05 -38.84
N SER A 109 -39.63 -14.86 -37.56
CA SER A 109 -41.00 -14.68 -37.10
C SER A 109 -41.65 -13.43 -37.70
N MET A 110 -40.92 -12.31 -37.73
CA MET A 110 -41.40 -11.07 -38.35
C MET A 110 -41.65 -11.24 -39.85
N LEU A 111 -40.73 -11.87 -40.58
CA LEU A 111 -40.89 -12.15 -42.01
C LEU A 111 -42.11 -13.03 -42.29
N SER A 112 -42.32 -14.09 -41.50
CA SER A 112 -43.51 -14.94 -41.63
C SER A 112 -44.81 -14.16 -41.43
N LYS A 113 -44.86 -13.24 -40.46
CA LYS A 113 -46.03 -12.38 -40.26
C LYS A 113 -46.29 -11.45 -41.46
N ILE A 114 -45.23 -10.94 -42.09
CA ILE A 114 -45.35 -10.10 -43.29
C ILE A 114 -45.94 -10.93 -44.45
N ASP A 115 -45.44 -12.15 -44.65
CA ASP A 115 -45.91 -13.01 -45.73
C ASP A 115 -47.36 -13.46 -45.51
N ASP A 116 -47.76 -13.77 -44.28
CA ASP A 116 -49.16 -14.05 -43.92
C ASP A 116 -50.09 -12.87 -44.23
N LEU A 117 -49.64 -11.64 -43.93
CA LEU A 117 -50.40 -10.43 -44.23
C LEU A 117 -50.50 -10.18 -45.74
N ARG A 118 -49.42 -10.40 -46.49
CA ARG A 118 -49.43 -10.31 -47.96
C ARG A 118 -50.40 -11.30 -48.56
N PHE A 119 -50.35 -12.56 -48.13
CA PHE A 119 -51.28 -13.58 -48.60
C PHE A 119 -52.75 -13.20 -48.35
N LYS A 120 -53.05 -12.61 -47.18
CA LYS A 120 -54.42 -12.11 -46.89
C LYS A 120 -54.84 -10.99 -47.83
N ILE A 121 -53.94 -10.05 -48.15
CA ILE A 121 -54.22 -8.97 -49.11
C ILE A 121 -54.51 -9.55 -50.49
N ASP A 122 -53.63 -10.43 -50.97
CA ASP A 122 -53.74 -11.05 -52.29
C ASP A 122 -55.00 -11.92 -52.42
N SER A 123 -55.51 -12.48 -51.31
CA SER A 123 -56.76 -13.27 -51.32
C SER A 123 -58.04 -12.45 -51.44
N ILE A 124 -57.97 -11.13 -51.27
CA ILE A 124 -59.14 -10.21 -51.28
C ILE A 124 -59.13 -9.30 -52.53
N LEU A 125 -58.02 -9.26 -53.27
CA LEU A 125 -57.89 -8.59 -54.57
C LEU A 125 -58.22 -9.54 -55.72
#